data_AF-A0A2V5Q1A6-F1
#
_entry.id   AF-A0A2V5Q1A6-F1
#
_cell.length_a   1.000
_cell.length_b   1.000
_cell.length_c   1.000
_cell.angle_alpha   90.00
_cell.angle_beta   90.00
_cell.angle_gamma   90.00
#
_symmetry.space_group_name_H-M   'P 1'
#
loop_
_entity.id
_entity.type
_entity.pdbx_description
1 polymer ?
#
loop_
_entity_poly.entity_id
_entity_poly.type
_entity_poly.pdbx_seq_one_letter_code
_entity_poly.pdbx_strand_id
1 'polypeptide(L)'
;MISAVLCAITLATFWPIVHHDFITYDDGVYLTGNPHVQEGLSWNSVAWAFRTTYAGNWHPITWLSHLLDVQLFGLNPGWHHFISLLLHTANTVLLFLLLRLLTGATWRSGVVAALFALHPLHVESVA
;
A
#
# COMPACT_ATOMS: atom_id res chain seq x y z
N MET A 1 0.33 11.42 20.71
CA MET A 1 1.67 10.85 21.00
C MET A 1 1.82 9.43 20.46
N ILE A 2 1.00 8.45 20.88
CA ILE A 2 1.11 7.06 20.39
C ILE A 2 1.04 6.95 18.86
N SER A 3 0.07 7.60 18.21
CA SER A 3 -0.03 7.59 16.74
C SER A 3 1.22 8.12 16.04
N ALA A 4 1.84 9.18 16.57
CA ALA A 4 3.08 9.74 16.01
C ALA A 4 4.25 8.77 16.15
N VAL A 5 4.35 8.07 17.29
CA VAL A 5 5.34 7.00 17.48
C VAL A 5 5.10 5.86 16.49
N LEU A 6 3.85 5.42 16.32
CA LEU A 6 3.49 4.40 15.33
C LEU A 6 3.89 4.81 13.90
N CYS A 7 3.60 6.05 13.50
CA CYS A 7 4.07 6.56 12.21
C CYS A 7 5.59 6.51 12.09
N ALA A 8 6.31 7.05 13.08
CA ALA A 8 7.77 7.13 13.04
C ALA A 8 8.42 5.74 12.96
N ILE A 9 7.99 4.78 13.78
CA ILE A 9 8.56 3.43 13.76
C ILE A 9 8.24 2.69 12.45
N THR A 10 7.04 2.88 11.89
CA THR A 10 6.63 2.21 10.65
C THR A 10 7.45 2.74 9.48
N LEU A 11 7.50 4.08 9.34
CA LEU A 11 8.31 4.74 8.32
C LEU A 11 9.78 4.38 8.44
N ALA A 12 10.37 4.43 9.64
CA ALA A 12 11.78 4.13 9.82
C ALA A 12 12.14 2.68 9.49
N THR A 13 11.27 1.73 9.84
CA THR A 13 11.51 0.29 9.59
C THR A 13 11.48 -0.03 8.11
N PHE A 14 10.54 0.57 7.38
CA PHE A 14 10.30 0.27 5.97
C PHE A 14 10.95 1.27 5.01
N TRP A 15 11.54 2.36 5.48
CA TRP A 15 12.18 3.38 4.61
C TRP A 15 13.09 2.83 3.51
N PRO A 16 13.91 1.77 3.74
CA PRO A 16 14.79 1.25 2.70
C PRO A 16 14.09 0.82 1.40
N ILE A 17 12.81 0.43 1.45
CA ILE A 17 12.07 -0.06 0.28
C ILE A 17 11.94 0.99 -0.83
N VAL A 18 11.98 2.28 -0.48
CA VAL A 18 11.88 3.39 -1.45
C VAL A 18 13.10 3.42 -2.38
N HIS A 19 14.17 2.69 -2.03
CA HIS A 19 15.37 2.55 -2.83
C HIS A 19 15.49 1.18 -3.52
N HIS A 20 14.49 0.32 -3.40
CA HIS A 20 14.46 -0.97 -4.09
C HIS A 20 13.85 -0.83 -5.49
N ASP A 21 14.21 -1.77 -6.37
CA ASP A 21 13.66 -1.90 -7.71
C ASP A 21 12.45 -2.84 -7.71
N PHE A 22 11.63 -2.77 -8.77
CA PHE A 22 10.59 -3.77 -9.03
C PHE A 22 11.20 -5.17 -9.17
N ILE A 23 10.51 -6.17 -8.64
CA ILE A 23 10.91 -7.57 -8.70
C ILE A 23 10.06 -8.35 -9.71
N THR A 24 10.65 -9.37 -10.34
CA THR A 24 9.96 -10.19 -11.36
C THR A 24 9.09 -11.26 -10.71
N TYR A 25 8.08 -10.84 -9.95
CA TYR A 25 7.05 -11.71 -9.40
C TYR A 25 5.67 -11.18 -9.78
N ASP A 26 5.14 -10.27 -8.97
CA ASP A 26 3.84 -9.63 -9.15
C ASP A 26 3.95 -8.26 -9.83
N ASP A 27 5.01 -7.48 -9.62
CA ASP A 27 5.20 -6.18 -10.30
C ASP A 27 5.15 -6.29 -11.83
N GLY A 28 5.70 -7.38 -12.36
CA GLY A 28 5.64 -7.71 -13.79
C GLY A 28 4.20 -7.79 -14.30
N VAL A 29 3.30 -8.34 -13.50
CA VAL A 29 1.90 -8.55 -13.85
C VAL A 29 1.07 -7.29 -13.55
N TYR A 30 1.28 -6.64 -12.41
CA TYR A 30 0.46 -5.51 -11.98
C TYR A 30 0.89 -4.17 -12.59
N LEU A 31 2.18 -4.00 -12.92
CA LEU A 31 2.75 -2.72 -13.34
C LEU A 31 3.47 -2.81 -14.69
N THR A 32 4.64 -3.45 -14.76
CA THR A 32 5.55 -3.30 -15.91
C THR A 32 5.15 -4.10 -17.14
N GLY A 33 4.24 -5.07 -17.01
CA GLY A 33 3.68 -5.88 -18.10
C GLY A 33 2.21 -5.59 -18.41
N ASN A 34 1.58 -4.63 -17.71
CA ASN A 34 0.17 -4.32 -17.90
C ASN A 34 -0.03 -3.02 -18.70
N PRO A 35 -0.40 -3.10 -19.99
CA PRO A 35 -0.55 -1.92 -20.84
C PRO A 35 -1.67 -0.99 -20.36
N HIS A 36 -2.74 -1.53 -19.78
CA HIS A 36 -3.84 -0.70 -19.27
C HIS A 36 -3.39 0.14 -18.06
N VAL A 37 -2.53 -0.41 -17.21
CA VAL A 37 -1.98 0.31 -16.05
C VAL A 37 -0.96 1.36 -16.50
N GLN A 38 -0.14 1.05 -17.50
CA GLN A 38 0.86 1.97 -18.05
C GLN A 38 0.28 3.21 -18.73
N GLU A 39 -0.96 3.12 -19.23
CA GLU A 39 -1.68 4.27 -19.78
C GLU A 39 -2.09 5.31 -18.71
N GLY A 40 -2.09 4.95 -17.43
CA GLY A 40 -2.62 5.78 -16.34
C GLY A 40 -4.15 5.92 -16.39
N LEU A 41 -4.73 6.89 -15.67
CA LEU A 41 -6.19 7.03 -15.65
C LEU A 41 -6.72 7.57 -16.98
N SER A 42 -7.56 6.76 -17.61
CA SER A 42 -8.39 7.10 -18.75
C SER A 42 -9.76 6.46 -18.58
N TRP A 43 -10.76 6.91 -19.34
CA TRP A 43 -12.07 6.24 -19.31
C TRP A 43 -11.98 4.75 -19.66
N ASN A 44 -11.05 4.38 -20.54
CA ASN A 44 -10.82 3.00 -20.93
C ASN A 44 -10.21 2.18 -19.78
N SER A 45 -9.15 2.68 -19.14
CA SER A 45 -8.48 1.96 -18.05
C SER A 45 -9.33 1.89 -16.79
N VAL A 46 -10.14 2.91 -16.50
CA VAL A 46 -11.15 2.87 -15.42
C VAL A 46 -12.22 1.83 -15.74
N ALA A 47 -12.80 1.82 -16.94
CA ALA A 47 -13.80 0.82 -17.30
C ALA A 47 -13.23 -0.61 -17.27
N TRP A 48 -11.97 -0.78 -17.67
CA TRP A 48 -11.22 -2.03 -17.59
C TRP A 48 -11.05 -2.49 -16.14
N ALA A 49 -10.65 -1.59 -15.22
CA ALA A 49 -10.43 -1.90 -13.80
C ALA A 49 -11.67 -2.53 -13.13
N PHE A 50 -12.88 -2.11 -13.49
CA PHE A 50 -14.13 -2.65 -12.94
C PHE A 50 -14.61 -3.94 -13.58
N ARG A 51 -14.05 -4.34 -14.73
CA ARG A 51 -14.50 -5.52 -15.50
C ARG A 51 -13.50 -6.66 -15.50
N THR A 52 -12.24 -6.36 -15.22
CA THR A 52 -11.14 -7.30 -15.35
C THR A 52 -11.03 -8.24 -14.15
N THR A 53 -10.57 -9.47 -14.41
CA THR A 53 -10.07 -10.42 -13.40
C THR A 53 -8.59 -10.72 -13.66
N TYR A 54 -7.86 -9.74 -14.23
CA TYR A 54 -6.43 -9.84 -14.51
C TYR A 54 -5.66 -10.22 -13.23
N ALA A 55 -4.60 -11.01 -13.36
CA ALA A 55 -3.89 -11.63 -12.24
C ALA A 55 -4.76 -12.53 -11.32
N GLY A 56 -5.94 -12.96 -11.79
CA GLY A 56 -6.81 -13.91 -11.08
C GLY A 56 -7.74 -13.30 -10.03
N ASN A 57 -7.74 -11.98 -9.85
CA ASN A 57 -8.48 -11.30 -8.78
C ASN A 57 -9.39 -10.19 -9.35
N TRP A 58 -10.53 -9.93 -8.70
CA TRP A 58 -11.37 -8.75 -8.97
C TRP A 58 -11.18 -7.71 -7.86
N HIS A 59 -10.37 -6.67 -8.13
CA HIS A 59 -9.98 -5.63 -7.16
C HIS A 59 -9.87 -4.25 -7.83
N PRO A 60 -11.00 -3.67 -8.26
CA PRO A 60 -11.02 -2.42 -9.04
C PRO A 60 -10.32 -1.25 -8.36
N ILE A 61 -10.44 -1.13 -7.04
CA ILE A 61 -9.85 -0.02 -6.29
C ILE A 61 -8.32 -0.07 -6.32
N THR A 62 -7.74 -1.26 -6.21
CA THR A 62 -6.29 -1.46 -6.33
C THR A 62 -5.80 -1.12 -7.73
N TRP A 63 -6.55 -1.51 -8.77
CA TRP A 63 -6.23 -1.10 -10.15
C TRP A 63 -6.23 0.42 -10.31
N LEU A 64 -7.25 1.10 -9.77
CA LEU A 64 -7.31 2.57 -9.81
C LEU A 64 -6.15 3.22 -9.05
N SER A 65 -5.68 2.62 -7.95
CA SER A 65 -4.49 3.08 -7.23
C SER A 65 -3.26 3.02 -8.13
N HIS A 66 -2.96 1.85 -8.72
CA HIS A 66 -1.81 1.70 -9.60
C HIS A 66 -1.89 2.59 -10.84
N LEU A 67 -3.08 2.75 -11.43
CA LEU A 67 -3.32 3.67 -12.56
C LEU A 67 -2.98 5.12 -12.19
N LEU A 68 -3.39 5.54 -11.00
CA LEU A 68 -3.09 6.88 -10.49
C LEU A 68 -1.59 7.03 -10.21
N ASP A 69 -0.95 6.04 -9.59
CA ASP A 69 0.47 6.06 -9.27
C ASP A 69 1.32 6.13 -10.53
N VAL A 70 0.99 5.36 -11.57
CA VAL A 70 1.64 5.47 -12.89
C VAL A 70 1.42 6.84 -13.51
N GLN A 71 0.20 7.39 -13.43
CA GLN A 71 -0.06 8.70 -14.02
C GLN A 71 0.73 9.83 -13.35
N LEU A 72 0.94 9.75 -12.03
CA LEU A 72 1.63 10.77 -11.25
C LEU A 72 3.16 10.61 -11.26
N PHE A 73 3.64 9.37 -11.21
CA PHE A 73 5.05 9.05 -10.94
C PHE A 73 5.72 8.21 -12.03
N GLY A 74 4.95 7.75 -13.03
CA GLY A 74 5.41 6.79 -14.03
C GLY A 74 5.74 5.43 -13.39
N LEU A 75 6.57 4.66 -14.07
CA LEU A 75 7.10 3.38 -13.56
C LEU A 75 8.36 3.60 -12.71
N ASN A 76 8.24 4.41 -11.66
CA ASN A 76 9.32 4.64 -10.70
C ASN A 76 9.08 3.78 -9.44
N PRO A 77 9.86 2.71 -9.19
CA PRO A 77 9.59 1.78 -8.09
C PRO A 77 9.57 2.46 -6.73
N GLY A 78 10.50 3.39 -6.50
CA GLY A 78 10.58 4.12 -5.22
C GLY A 78 9.29 4.87 -4.86
N TRP A 79 8.62 5.50 -5.84
CA TRP A 79 7.34 6.17 -5.60
C TRP A 79 6.21 5.18 -5.32
N HIS A 80 6.16 4.05 -6.01
CA HIS A 80 5.13 3.02 -5.78
C HIS A 80 5.28 2.40 -4.39
N HIS A 81 6.50 2.02 -4.00
CA HIS A 81 6.76 1.53 -2.64
C HIS A 81 6.48 2.60 -1.58
N PHE A 82 6.77 3.87 -1.86
CA PHE A 82 6.47 4.96 -0.94
C PHE A 82 4.96 5.14 -0.71
N ILE A 83 4.14 5.05 -1.76
CA ILE A 83 2.66 5.11 -1.62
C ILE A 83 2.16 3.91 -0.81
N SER A 84 2.63 2.69 -1.08
CA SER A 84 2.31 1.51 -0.28
C SER A 84 2.67 1.68 1.21
N LEU A 85 3.85 2.23 1.50
CA LEU A 85 4.28 2.55 2.86
C LEU A 85 3.38 3.60 3.54
N LEU A 86 2.96 4.63 2.81
CA LEU A 86 2.02 5.63 3.34
C LEU A 86 0.66 5.01 3.67
N LEU A 87 0.13 4.16 2.79
CA LEU A 87 -1.13 3.44 3.02
C LEU A 87 -1.03 2.50 4.23
N HIS A 88 0.07 1.76 4.37
CA HIS A 88 0.30 0.90 5.54
C HIS A 88 0.42 1.70 6.84
N THR A 89 1.11 2.83 6.81
CA THR A 89 1.24 3.73 7.95
C THR A 89 -0.13 4.31 8.35
N ALA A 90 -0.94 4.72 7.37
CA ALA A 90 -2.30 5.19 7.60
C ALA A 90 -3.17 4.09 8.21
N ASN A 91 -3.14 2.88 7.67
CA ASN A 91 -3.87 1.72 8.18
C ASN A 91 -3.46 1.34 9.60
N THR A 92 -2.17 1.42 9.92
CA THR A 92 -1.65 1.22 11.29
C THR A 92 -2.28 2.23 12.27
N VAL A 93 -2.34 3.51 11.90
CA VAL A 93 -2.95 4.54 12.75
C VAL A 93 -4.46 4.34 12.86
N LEU A 94 -5.14 4.02 11.76
CA LEU A 94 -6.57 3.73 11.76
C LEU A 94 -6.91 2.55 12.65
N LEU A 95 -6.14 1.46 12.59
CA LEU A 95 -6.28 0.30 13.46
C LEU A 95 -6.15 0.70 14.93
N PHE A 96 -5.12 1.48 15.28
CA PHE A 96 -4.95 2.00 16.64
C PHE A 96 -6.17 2.81 17.10
N LEU A 97 -6.64 3.75 16.28
CA LEU A 97 -7.77 4.62 16.61
C LEU A 97 -9.06 3.81 16.77
N LEU A 98 -9.31 2.85 15.88
CA LEU A 98 -10.46 1.95 15.94
C LEU A 98 -10.43 1.10 17.22
N LEU A 99 -9.31 0.43 17.51
CA LEU A 99 -9.20 -0.39 18.72
C LEU A 99 -9.32 0.45 19.99
N ARG A 100 -8.75 1.65 20.02
CA ARG A 100 -8.90 2.59 21.14
C ARG A 100 -10.37 2.97 21.33
N LEU A 101 -11.08 3.28 20.24
CA LEU A 101 -12.50 3.64 20.27
C LEU A 101 -13.35 2.49 20.79
N LEU A 102 -13.13 1.26 20.32
CA LEU A 102 -13.95 0.10 20.65
C LEU A 102 -13.68 -0.47 22.04
N THR A 103 -12.45 -0.36 22.55
CA THR A 103 -12.04 -1.05 23.80
C THR A 103 -11.76 -0.10 24.97
N GLY A 104 -11.53 1.19 24.69
CA GLY A 104 -11.02 2.15 25.68
C GLY A 104 -9.57 1.89 26.15
N ALA A 105 -8.97 0.75 25.79
CA ALA A 105 -7.69 0.27 26.31
C ALA A 105 -6.49 0.84 25.52
N THR A 106 -6.28 2.16 25.65
CA THR A 106 -5.31 2.93 24.85
C THR A 106 -3.94 2.26 24.67
N TRP A 107 -3.29 1.78 25.73
CA TRP A 107 -1.95 1.18 25.61
C TRP A 107 -1.95 -0.19 24.91
N ARG A 108 -2.97 -1.01 25.19
CA ARG A 108 -3.13 -2.34 24.55
C ARG A 108 -3.39 -2.17 23.06
N SER A 109 -4.26 -1.23 22.68
CA SER A 109 -4.48 -0.87 21.28
C SER A 109 -3.20 -0.41 20.58
N GLY A 110 -2.36 0.36 21.27
CA GLY A 110 -1.05 0.79 20.77
C GLY A 110 -0.10 -0.38 20.50
N VAL A 111 -0.02 -1.34 21.43
CA VAL A 111 0.80 -2.55 21.26
C VAL A 111 0.31 -3.39 20.09
N VAL A 112 -1.01 -3.62 19.97
CA VAL A 112 -1.58 -4.39 18.85
C VAL A 112 -1.30 -3.70 17.51
N ALA A 113 -1.46 -2.38 17.44
CA ALA A 113 -1.16 -1.63 16.23
C ALA A 113 0.35 -1.64 15.88
N ALA A 114 1.24 -1.60 16.87
CA ALA A 114 2.68 -1.74 16.64
C ALA A 114 3.05 -3.14 16.14
N LEU A 115 2.44 -4.19 16.71
CA LEU A 115 2.60 -5.56 16.22
C LEU A 115 2.12 -5.68 14.78
N PHE A 116 0.96 -5.12 14.45
CA PHE A 116 0.46 -5.04 13.08
C PHE A 116 1.44 -4.30 12.15
N ALA A 117 1.93 -3.13 12.57
CA ALA A 117 2.82 -2.31 11.76
C ALA A 117 4.13 -3.04 11.40
N LEU A 118 4.71 -3.74 12.37
CA LEU A 118 6.05 -4.33 12.28
C LEU A 118 6.03 -5.84 11.96
N HIS A 119 4.85 -6.42 11.73
CA HIS A 119 4.75 -7.86 11.45
C HIS A 119 5.41 -8.20 10.11
N PRO A 120 6.33 -9.18 10.05
CA PRO A 120 7.04 -9.54 8.80
C PRO A 120 6.12 -9.97 7.65
N LEU A 121 4.94 -10.52 7.95
CA LEU A 121 3.95 -10.88 6.92
C LEU A 121 3.43 -9.68 6.11
N HIS A 122 3.60 -8.45 6.58
CA HIS A 122 3.18 -7.27 5.82
C HIS A 122 4.25 -6.76 4.86
N VAL A 123 5.45 -7.37 4.82
CA VAL A 123 6.51 -6.97 3.89
C VAL A 123 6.03 -7.04 2.45
N GLU A 124 5.34 -8.10 2.05
CA GLU A 124 4.80 -8.26 0.67
C GLU A 124 3.71 -7.25 0.29
N SER A 125 3.00 -6.67 1.26
CA SER A 125 1.98 -5.65 0.98
C SER A 125 2.54 -4.23 0.96
N VAL A 126 3.78 -4.05 1.42
CA VAL A 126 4.43 -2.75 1.61
C VAL A 126 5.54 -2.53 0.59
N ALA A 127 6.33 -3.58 0.34
CA ALA A 127 7.42 -3.61 -0.63
C ALA A 127 6.92 -4.28 -1.91
#